data_AF-A0A8T3YII2-F1
#
_entry.id   AF-A0A8T3YII2-F1
#
_cell.length_a   1.000
_cell.length_b   1.000
_cell.length_c   1.000
_cell.angle_alpha   90.00
_cell.angle_beta   90.00
_cell.angle_gamma   90.00
#
_symmetry.space_group_name_H-M   'P 1'
#
loop_
_entity.id
_entity.type
_entity.pdbx_description
1 polymer ?
#
loop_
_entity_poly.entity_id
_entity_poly.type
_entity_poly.pdbx_seq_one_letter_code
_entity_poly.pdbx_strand_id
1 'polypeptide(L)'
;MLSELPFGALLSYTPRPQTDDQKRSKDWNRALKLEWHVDTPPVPFSQWVAQRIRARLGSLPFRDCFGPEVTLVPVPSSALTREGTLWVPLNLARTLLAEGLAGQVTPCLVRTEALPKAATSAAAKRPKAADHYRTLRVQRDLAEPRDILLVDDVVTRGATMLGAASRLQEAFPGTRIRGFAAMRTISNPAEFEAIEAPCTGRITLLGSGGTLRRP
;
A
#
# COMPACT_ATOMS: atom_id res chain seq x y z
N MET A 1 -9.51 9.88 14.30
CA MET A 1 -8.94 8.87 13.39
C MET A 1 -10.07 8.28 12.55
N LEU A 2 -9.76 7.84 11.33
CA LEU A 2 -10.72 7.12 10.49
C LEU A 2 -11.10 5.77 11.14
N SER A 3 -12.39 5.44 11.10
CA SER A 3 -12.90 4.13 11.51
C SER A 3 -12.70 3.07 10.43
N GLU A 4 -12.66 3.47 9.16
CA GLU A 4 -12.42 2.58 8.03
C GLU A 4 -11.66 3.26 6.89
N LEU A 5 -11.02 2.44 6.05
CA LEU A 5 -10.38 2.85 4.81
C LEU A 5 -10.66 1.82 3.71
N PRO A 6 -11.34 2.20 2.62
CA PRO A 6 -11.45 1.36 1.42
C PRO A 6 -10.07 1.20 0.77
N PHE A 7 -9.76 0.00 0.27
CA PHE A 7 -8.52 -0.25 -0.46
C PHE A 7 -8.69 -1.20 -1.65
N GLY A 8 -7.73 -1.15 -2.58
CA GLY A 8 -7.55 -2.14 -3.64
C GLY A 8 -6.21 -2.87 -3.52
N ALA A 9 -6.14 -4.11 -4.00
CA ALA A 9 -4.88 -4.83 -4.15
C ALA A 9 -4.86 -5.67 -5.42
N LEU A 10 -3.75 -5.63 -6.16
CA LEU A 10 -3.58 -6.38 -7.40
C LEU A 10 -3.24 -7.86 -7.15
N LEU A 11 -2.26 -8.08 -6.28
CA LEU A 11 -1.66 -9.39 -6.05
C LEU A 11 -1.95 -9.90 -4.63
N SER A 12 -1.75 -11.20 -4.43
CA SER A 12 -1.78 -11.83 -3.11
C SER A 12 -0.53 -12.69 -2.88
N TYR A 13 -0.11 -12.80 -1.62
CA TYR A 13 0.91 -13.76 -1.21
C TYR A 13 0.62 -14.31 0.18
N THR A 14 1.11 -15.51 0.48
CA THR A 14 1.07 -16.07 1.83
C THR A 14 2.47 -16.11 2.46
N PRO A 15 2.62 -15.70 3.75
CA PRO A 15 3.92 -15.75 4.41
C PRO A 15 4.32 -17.17 4.84
N ARG A 16 3.36 -18.12 4.84
CA ARG A 16 3.52 -19.52 5.27
C ARG A 16 3.16 -20.47 4.13
N PRO A 17 3.96 -20.52 3.06
CA PRO A 17 3.62 -21.31 1.89
C PRO A 17 3.64 -22.82 2.16
N GLN A 18 2.70 -23.54 1.57
CA GLN A 18 2.51 -24.98 1.61
C GLN A 18 2.54 -25.61 0.20
N THR A 19 2.30 -24.81 -0.84
CA THR A 19 2.37 -25.23 -2.26
C THR A 19 3.41 -24.42 -3.04
N ASP A 20 3.76 -24.87 -4.25
CA ASP A 20 4.74 -24.16 -5.08
C ASP A 20 4.25 -22.80 -5.57
N ASP A 21 2.96 -22.65 -5.90
CA ASP A 21 2.37 -21.35 -6.21
C ASP A 21 2.45 -20.38 -5.03
N GLN A 22 2.26 -20.89 -3.81
CA GLN A 22 2.41 -20.10 -2.60
C GLN A 22 3.87 -19.70 -2.37
N LYS A 23 4.85 -20.57 -2.64
CA LYS A 23 6.28 -20.22 -2.60
C LYS A 23 6.60 -19.14 -3.63
N ARG A 24 6.13 -19.30 -4.87
CA ARG A 24 6.28 -18.30 -5.94
C ARG A 24 5.67 -16.95 -5.56
N SER A 25 4.52 -16.93 -4.88
CA SER A 25 3.91 -15.69 -4.37
C SER A 25 4.83 -14.93 -3.39
N LYS A 26 5.61 -15.67 -2.58
CA LYS A 26 6.57 -15.10 -1.64
C LYS A 26 7.82 -14.56 -2.36
N ASP A 27 8.25 -15.23 -3.43
CA ASP A 27 9.32 -14.75 -4.30
C ASP A 27 8.92 -13.46 -5.02
N TRP A 28 7.66 -13.35 -5.46
CA TRP A 28 7.10 -12.11 -6.01
C TRP A 28 7.11 -10.97 -5.00
N ASN A 29 6.73 -11.23 -3.75
CA ASN A 29 6.87 -10.26 -2.68
C ASN A 29 8.34 -9.84 -2.46
N ARG A 30 9.30 -10.79 -2.58
CA ARG A 30 10.73 -10.45 -2.49
C ARG A 30 11.18 -9.61 -3.68
N ALA A 31 10.75 -9.94 -4.89
CA ALA A 31 11.06 -9.22 -6.11
C ALA A 31 10.54 -7.78 -6.05
N LEU A 32 9.31 -7.58 -5.57
CA LEU A 32 8.75 -6.25 -5.30
C LEU A 32 9.60 -5.47 -4.27
N LYS A 33 9.99 -6.11 -3.16
CA LYS A 33 10.74 -5.44 -2.09
C LYS A 33 12.16 -5.04 -2.48
N LEU A 34 12.72 -5.68 -3.51
CA LEU A 34 14.08 -5.46 -3.99
C LEU A 34 14.13 -4.81 -5.37
N GLU A 35 12.97 -4.43 -5.92
CA GLU A 35 12.83 -3.89 -7.28
C GLU A 35 13.51 -4.77 -8.34
N TRP A 36 13.36 -6.10 -8.20
CA TRP A 36 13.92 -7.05 -9.15
C TRP A 36 13.21 -6.96 -10.48
N HIS A 37 13.94 -7.31 -11.54
CA HIS A 37 13.37 -7.39 -12.86
C HIS A 37 12.58 -8.69 -13.01
N VAL A 38 11.41 -8.59 -13.62
CA VAL A 38 10.51 -9.70 -13.91
C VAL A 38 10.09 -9.65 -15.38
N ASP A 39 9.48 -10.73 -15.86
CA ASP A 39 9.03 -10.88 -17.25
C ASP A 39 10.15 -11.00 -18.29
N THR A 40 9.79 -11.15 -19.56
CA THR A 40 10.70 -11.18 -20.72
C THR A 40 10.11 -10.34 -21.85
N PRO A 41 10.74 -9.21 -22.25
CA PRO A 41 11.99 -8.66 -21.72
C PRO A 41 11.89 -8.20 -20.25
N PRO A 42 13.02 -8.17 -19.51
CA PRO A 42 13.02 -7.85 -18.09
C PRO A 42 12.59 -6.40 -17.81
N VAL A 43 11.60 -6.23 -16.93
CA VAL A 43 11.13 -4.92 -16.46
C VAL A 43 11.16 -4.87 -14.93
N PRO A 44 11.44 -3.70 -14.30
CA PRO A 44 11.34 -3.54 -12.86
C PRO A 44 9.96 -3.95 -12.33
N PHE A 45 9.89 -4.53 -11.12
CA PHE A 45 8.63 -5.05 -10.59
C PHE A 45 7.53 -3.97 -10.47
N SER A 46 7.88 -2.73 -10.07
CA SER A 46 6.92 -1.63 -10.00
C SER A 46 6.33 -1.30 -11.38
N GLN A 47 7.18 -1.34 -12.41
CA GLN A 47 6.82 -1.19 -13.83
C GLN A 47 5.86 -2.28 -14.27
N TRP A 48 6.18 -3.53 -13.95
CA TRP A 48 5.30 -4.66 -14.22
C TRP A 48 3.91 -4.48 -13.57
N VAL A 49 3.85 -4.04 -12.30
CA VAL A 49 2.59 -3.80 -11.60
C VAL A 49 1.78 -2.70 -12.28
N ALA A 50 2.39 -1.57 -12.61
CA ALA A 50 1.69 -0.45 -13.23
C ALA A 50 1.19 -0.79 -14.64
N GLN A 51 2.01 -1.43 -15.46
CA GLN A 51 1.62 -1.92 -16.79
C GLN A 51 0.48 -2.94 -16.70
N ARG A 52 0.53 -3.87 -15.73
CA ARG A 52 -0.52 -4.84 -15.50
C ARG A 52 -1.85 -4.18 -15.13
N ILE A 53 -1.82 -3.13 -14.32
CA ILE A 53 -3.00 -2.33 -13.97
C ILE A 53 -3.53 -1.60 -15.20
N ARG A 54 -2.65 -0.91 -15.94
CA ARG A 54 -3.03 -0.15 -17.13
C ARG A 54 -3.69 -1.04 -18.18
N ALA A 55 -3.10 -2.18 -18.48
CA ALA A 55 -3.61 -3.14 -19.47
C ALA A 55 -4.99 -3.72 -19.10
N ARG A 56 -5.31 -3.79 -17.80
CA ARG A 56 -6.53 -4.43 -17.30
C ARG A 56 -7.50 -3.46 -16.62
N LEU A 57 -7.26 -2.15 -16.71
CA LEU A 57 -7.94 -1.15 -15.89
C LEU A 57 -9.47 -1.27 -15.96
N GLY A 58 -10.03 -1.52 -17.14
CA GLY A 58 -11.47 -1.67 -17.33
C GLY A 58 -12.11 -2.83 -16.56
N SER A 59 -11.36 -3.89 -16.25
CA SER A 59 -11.85 -5.10 -15.57
C SER A 59 -11.44 -5.22 -14.10
N LEU A 60 -10.60 -4.31 -13.60
CA LEU A 60 -10.15 -4.36 -12.21
C LEU A 60 -11.24 -3.86 -11.24
N PRO A 61 -11.47 -4.53 -10.11
CA PRO A 61 -12.52 -4.15 -9.16
C PRO A 61 -12.25 -2.81 -8.47
N PHE A 62 -10.99 -2.37 -8.45
CA PHE A 62 -10.55 -1.11 -7.85
C PHE A 62 -10.23 -0.02 -8.89
N ARG A 63 -10.71 -0.16 -10.14
CA ARG A 63 -10.41 0.79 -11.24
C ARG A 63 -10.68 2.24 -10.90
N ASP A 64 -11.74 2.50 -10.12
CA ASP A 64 -12.16 3.85 -9.75
C ASP A 64 -11.13 4.54 -8.83
N CYS A 65 -10.15 3.82 -8.27
CA CYS A 65 -9.06 4.38 -7.48
C CYS A 65 -8.08 5.23 -8.30
N PHE A 66 -8.08 5.09 -9.63
CA PHE A 66 -7.17 5.75 -10.55
C PHE A 66 -7.89 6.81 -11.39
N GLY A 67 -7.15 7.79 -11.88
CA GLY A 67 -7.68 8.87 -12.71
C GLY A 67 -6.83 10.14 -12.69
N PRO A 68 -7.03 11.05 -13.65
CA PRO A 68 -6.21 12.26 -13.80
C PRO A 68 -6.31 13.23 -12.60
N GLU A 69 -7.38 13.17 -11.82
CA GLU A 69 -7.57 14.01 -10.63
C GLU A 69 -6.98 13.38 -9.35
N VAL A 70 -6.46 12.15 -9.44
CA VAL A 70 -5.94 11.41 -8.28
C VAL A 70 -4.52 11.84 -7.95
N THR A 71 -4.29 12.17 -6.69
CA THR A 71 -2.98 12.40 -6.11
C THR A 71 -2.49 11.13 -5.42
N LEU A 72 -1.37 10.56 -5.88
CA LEU A 72 -0.75 9.42 -5.24
C LEU A 72 0.12 9.86 -4.07
N VAL A 73 -0.15 9.33 -2.89
CA VAL A 73 0.65 9.58 -1.69
C VAL A 73 1.32 8.28 -1.24
N PRO A 74 2.65 8.14 -1.37
CA PRO A 74 3.33 6.92 -0.94
C PRO A 74 3.31 6.81 0.59
N VAL A 75 3.00 5.62 1.09
CA VAL A 75 3.05 5.31 2.52
C VAL A 75 4.52 5.29 2.99
N PRO A 76 4.89 6.05 4.04
CA PRO A 76 6.25 6.02 4.54
C PRO A 76 6.61 4.69 5.21
N SER A 77 7.86 4.26 5.00
CA SER A 77 8.45 3.11 5.71
C SER A 77 8.30 3.25 7.23
N SER A 78 8.34 2.14 7.98
CA SER A 78 8.31 2.17 9.45
C SER A 78 9.58 2.75 10.07
N ALA A 79 10.70 2.75 9.34
CA ALA A 79 11.94 3.41 9.72
C ALA A 79 11.94 4.89 9.28
N LEU A 80 12.82 5.69 9.88
CA LEU A 80 13.12 7.02 9.35
C LEU A 80 13.77 6.87 7.97
N THR A 81 13.33 7.71 7.02
CA THR A 81 13.88 7.71 5.66
C THR A 81 15.36 8.05 5.71
N ARG A 82 16.20 7.15 5.18
CA ARG A 82 17.62 7.40 4.97
C ARG A 82 17.84 7.70 3.49
N GLU A 83 18.63 8.72 3.20
CA GLU A 83 19.03 9.02 1.84
C GLU A 83 19.73 7.81 1.19
N GLY A 84 19.45 7.56 -0.09
CA GLY A 84 19.97 6.39 -0.82
C GLY A 84 19.28 5.05 -0.53
N THR A 85 18.24 5.01 0.32
CA THR A 85 17.46 3.77 0.52
C THR A 85 16.26 3.65 -0.41
N LEU A 86 15.98 2.43 -0.87
CA LEU A 86 14.83 2.14 -1.72
C LEU A 86 13.52 2.36 -0.94
N TRP A 87 12.75 3.35 -1.37
CA TRP A 87 11.39 3.58 -0.87
C TRP A 87 10.38 2.99 -1.86
N VAL A 88 10.11 1.68 -1.73
CA VAL A 88 9.28 0.91 -2.67
C VAL A 88 7.91 1.56 -2.95
N PRO A 89 7.12 1.97 -1.93
CA PRO A 89 5.90 2.75 -2.16
C PRO A 89 6.04 3.99 -3.05
N LEU A 90 7.14 4.76 -2.91
CA LEU A 90 7.39 5.94 -3.75
C LEU A 90 7.74 5.55 -5.18
N ASN A 91 8.57 4.52 -5.38
CA ASN A 91 8.86 4.01 -6.72
C ASN A 91 7.58 3.53 -7.40
N LEU A 92 6.77 2.72 -6.71
CA LEU A 92 5.48 2.27 -7.22
C LEU A 92 4.56 3.43 -7.58
N ALA A 93 4.43 4.45 -6.73
CA ALA A 93 3.63 5.64 -7.04
C ALA A 93 4.13 6.38 -8.29
N ARG A 94 5.44 6.58 -8.44
CA ARG A 94 6.03 7.22 -9.62
C ARG A 94 5.78 6.42 -10.90
N THR A 95 5.88 5.09 -10.82
CA THR A 95 5.60 4.22 -11.96
C THR A 95 4.12 4.24 -12.35
N LEU A 96 3.20 4.24 -11.38
CA LEU A 96 1.77 4.40 -11.65
C LEU A 96 1.46 5.74 -12.36
N LEU A 97 2.12 6.82 -11.95
CA LEU A 97 2.01 8.12 -12.63
C LEU A 97 2.54 8.06 -14.07
N ALA A 98 3.72 7.45 -14.27
CA ALA A 98 4.32 7.32 -15.60
C ALA A 98 3.45 6.51 -16.58
N GLU A 99 2.69 5.53 -16.08
CA GLU A 99 1.69 4.76 -16.84
C GLU A 99 0.34 5.50 -17.02
N GLY A 100 0.25 6.76 -16.59
CA GLY A 100 -0.95 7.59 -16.76
C GLY A 100 -2.13 7.15 -15.90
N LEU A 101 -1.89 6.59 -14.71
CA LEU A 101 -2.93 6.15 -13.77
C LEU A 101 -3.29 7.21 -12.71
N ALA A 102 -2.59 8.34 -12.69
CA ALA A 102 -2.80 9.43 -11.75
C ALA A 102 -2.41 10.79 -12.36
N GLY A 103 -2.82 11.89 -11.74
CA GLY A 103 -2.40 13.23 -12.14
C GLY A 103 -1.05 13.65 -11.56
N GLN A 104 -0.74 13.19 -10.34
CA GLN A 104 0.50 13.55 -9.66
C GLN A 104 0.89 12.55 -8.56
N VAL A 105 2.16 12.61 -8.13
CA VAL A 105 2.68 11.96 -6.93
C VAL A 105 3.14 13.02 -5.95
N THR A 106 2.70 12.94 -4.69
CA THR A 106 3.18 13.84 -3.64
C THR A 106 3.63 13.06 -2.40
N PRO A 107 4.95 12.96 -2.12
CA PRO A 107 5.48 12.32 -0.92
C PRO A 107 5.38 13.25 0.31
N CYS A 108 4.18 13.70 0.67
CA CYS A 108 3.96 14.68 1.74
C CYS A 108 3.93 14.08 3.16
N LEU A 109 3.81 12.76 3.29
CA LEU A 109 3.83 12.09 4.58
C LEU A 109 5.28 11.82 5.00
N VAL A 110 5.66 12.37 6.15
CA VAL A 110 6.99 12.14 6.73
C VAL A 110 6.83 11.52 8.11
N ARG A 111 7.67 10.51 8.39
CA ARG A 111 7.74 9.88 9.71
C ARG A 111 8.67 10.69 10.62
N THR A 112 8.16 11.12 11.77
CA THR A 112 8.92 11.88 12.77
C THR A 112 9.66 10.99 13.75
N GLU A 113 9.16 9.78 13.99
CA GLU A 113 9.74 8.80 14.93
C GLU A 113 9.69 7.39 14.35
N ALA A 114 10.77 6.62 14.52
CA ALA A 114 10.82 5.23 14.06
C ALA A 114 9.85 4.34 14.85
N LEU A 115 9.20 3.40 14.15
CA LEU A 115 8.38 2.36 14.76
C LEU A 115 8.95 0.96 14.45
N PRO A 116 8.80 0.00 15.39
CA PRO A 116 9.10 -1.40 15.11
C PRO A 116 8.35 -1.91 13.88
N LYS A 117 9.00 -2.71 13.04
CA LYS A 117 8.35 -3.26 11.84
C LYS A 117 7.31 -4.30 12.23
N ALA A 118 6.04 -4.02 11.93
CA ALA A 118 4.91 -4.89 12.32
C ALA A 118 5.06 -6.36 11.84
N ALA A 119 5.69 -6.58 10.67
CA ALA A 119 5.92 -7.91 10.13
C ALA A 119 6.87 -8.78 10.98
N THR A 120 7.80 -8.15 11.71
CA THR A 120 8.78 -8.85 12.58
C THR A 120 8.46 -8.71 14.06
N SER A 121 7.52 -7.84 14.44
CA SER A 121 7.08 -7.69 15.82
C SER A 121 6.13 -8.81 16.27
N ALA A 122 6.29 -9.22 17.53
CA ALA A 122 5.32 -10.05 18.25
C ALA A 122 3.95 -9.37 18.28
N ALA A 123 2.86 -10.14 18.27
CA ALA A 123 1.51 -9.62 18.10
C ALA A 123 1.14 -8.49 19.08
N ALA A 124 1.54 -8.61 20.35
CA ALA A 124 1.28 -7.61 21.39
C ALA A 124 2.10 -6.31 21.24
N LYS A 125 3.24 -6.37 20.54
CA LYS A 125 4.16 -5.22 20.32
C LYS A 125 4.03 -4.62 18.92
N ARG A 126 3.11 -5.13 18.09
CA ARG A 126 2.89 -4.58 16.74
C ARG A 126 2.32 -3.17 16.85
N PRO A 127 2.90 -2.18 16.15
CA PRO A 127 2.31 -0.87 16.10
C PRO A 127 0.87 -0.91 15.60
N LYS A 128 0.02 -0.13 16.28
CA LYS A 128 -1.38 0.08 15.96
C LYS A 128 -1.52 1.26 15.00
N ALA A 129 -2.71 1.42 14.41
CA ALA A 129 -2.97 2.55 13.51
C ALA A 129 -2.76 3.92 14.20
N ALA A 130 -3.07 4.01 15.50
CA ALA A 130 -2.82 5.20 16.31
C ALA A 130 -1.32 5.52 16.47
N ASP A 131 -0.45 4.51 16.53
CA ASP A 131 1.01 4.72 16.61
C ASP A 131 1.54 5.30 15.29
N HIS A 132 1.07 4.74 14.18
CA HIS A 132 1.41 5.26 12.86
C HIS A 132 0.89 6.69 12.66
N TYR A 133 -0.35 6.98 13.04
CA TYR A 133 -0.92 8.32 13.00
C TYR A 133 -0.08 9.34 13.78
N ARG A 134 0.30 9.01 15.02
CA ARG A 134 1.07 9.91 15.90
C ARG A 134 2.47 10.24 15.36
N THR A 135 3.11 9.27 14.74
CA THR A 135 4.48 9.39 14.22
C THR A 135 4.55 9.91 12.78
N LEU A 136 3.42 10.24 12.15
CA LEU A 136 3.35 10.80 10.81
C LEU A 136 2.96 12.28 10.86
N ARG A 137 3.61 13.08 10.02
CA ARG A 137 3.29 14.49 9.78
C ARG A 137 3.08 14.73 8.29
N VAL A 138 2.19 15.67 7.96
CA VAL A 138 2.03 16.18 6.59
C VAL A 138 2.92 17.40 6.40
N GLN A 139 3.77 17.38 5.37
CA GLN A 139 4.46 18.56 4.86
C GLN A 139 3.44 19.41 4.09
N ARG A 140 3.23 20.66 4.53
CA ARG A 140 2.06 21.49 4.18
C ARG A 140 2.17 22.23 2.84
N ASP A 141 3.13 21.91 1.99
CA ASP A 141 3.32 22.59 0.70
C ASP A 141 2.44 22.01 -0.42
N LEU A 142 1.26 21.51 -0.05
CA LEU A 142 0.32 20.81 -0.93
C LEU A 142 -0.90 21.69 -1.20
N ALA A 143 -1.22 21.88 -2.49
CA ALA A 143 -2.57 22.29 -2.87
C ALA A 143 -3.59 21.24 -2.39
N GLU A 144 -4.76 21.66 -1.92
CA GLU A 144 -5.79 20.74 -1.39
C GLU A 144 -6.22 19.73 -2.47
N PRO A 145 -5.87 18.43 -2.33
CA PRO A 145 -6.20 17.44 -3.34
C PRO A 145 -7.67 17.03 -3.19
N ARG A 146 -8.38 16.81 -4.29
CA ARG A 146 -9.77 16.30 -4.25
C ARG A 146 -9.83 14.81 -3.92
N ASP A 147 -8.91 14.04 -4.52
CA ASP A 147 -8.80 12.59 -4.38
C ASP A 147 -7.36 12.20 -4.04
N ILE A 148 -7.18 11.44 -2.96
CA ILE A 148 -5.92 10.82 -2.58
C ILE A 148 -6.03 9.29 -2.70
N LEU A 149 -5.02 8.69 -3.35
CA LEU A 149 -4.75 7.27 -3.26
C LEU A 149 -3.44 7.05 -2.50
N LEU A 150 -3.54 6.45 -1.31
CA LEU A 150 -2.38 5.97 -0.56
C LEU A 150 -1.79 4.75 -1.25
N VAL A 151 -0.52 4.82 -1.61
CA VAL A 151 0.18 3.71 -2.29
C VAL A 151 1.11 3.04 -1.29
N ASP A 152 0.95 1.73 -1.11
CA ASP A 152 1.85 0.87 -0.35
C ASP A 152 2.30 -0.29 -1.23
N ASP A 153 3.39 -0.96 -0.86
CA ASP A 153 3.83 -2.15 -1.57
C ASP A 153 3.05 -3.39 -1.10
N VAL A 154 2.85 -3.53 0.20
CA VAL A 154 2.24 -4.71 0.83
C VAL A 154 1.29 -4.32 1.96
N VAL A 155 0.02 -4.71 1.83
CA VAL A 155 -0.95 -4.58 2.91
C VAL A 155 -1.11 -5.89 3.69
N THR A 156 -0.81 -5.83 5.00
CA THR A 156 -1.02 -6.93 5.94
C THR A 156 -2.39 -6.79 6.63
N ARG A 157 -2.44 -6.16 7.81
CA ARG A 157 -3.67 -5.76 8.52
C ARG A 157 -4.10 -4.32 8.22
N GLY A 158 -3.25 -3.54 7.54
CA GLY A 158 -3.56 -2.16 7.13
C GLY A 158 -3.33 -1.07 8.20
N ALA A 159 -2.70 -1.38 9.34
CA ALA A 159 -2.47 -0.39 10.41
C ALA A 159 -1.70 0.85 9.95
N THR A 160 -0.61 0.68 9.19
CA THR A 160 0.17 1.79 8.62
C THR A 160 -0.69 2.66 7.70
N MET A 161 -1.41 2.02 6.78
CA MET A 161 -2.23 2.70 5.77
C MET A 161 -3.39 3.47 6.42
N LEU A 162 -4.06 2.88 7.43
CA LEU A 162 -5.14 3.55 8.16
C LEU A 162 -4.63 4.73 9.02
N GLY A 163 -3.45 4.59 9.63
CA GLY A 163 -2.80 5.69 10.36
C GLY A 163 -2.40 6.84 9.44
N ALA A 164 -1.83 6.53 8.27
CA ALA A 164 -1.50 7.49 7.23
C ALA A 164 -2.75 8.21 6.69
N ALA A 165 -3.81 7.45 6.37
CA ALA A 165 -5.08 8.00 5.91
C ALA A 165 -5.70 8.93 6.96
N SER A 166 -5.67 8.53 8.23
CA SER A 166 -6.17 9.37 9.33
C SER A 166 -5.42 10.69 9.44
N ARG A 167 -4.10 10.68 9.22
CA ARG A 167 -3.28 11.90 9.26
C ARG A 167 -3.55 12.82 8.07
N LEU A 168 -3.76 12.25 6.89
CA LEU A 168 -4.16 13.01 5.70
C LEU A 168 -5.57 13.58 5.83
N GLN A 169 -6.52 12.82 6.40
CA GLN A 169 -7.90 13.27 6.63
C GLN A 169 -7.95 14.48 7.57
N GLU A 170 -7.08 14.51 8.59
CA GLU A 170 -6.96 15.65 9.50
C GLU A 170 -6.42 16.90 8.77
N ALA A 171 -5.45 16.71 7.88
CA ALA A 171 -4.86 17.81 7.10
C ALA A 171 -5.76 18.30 5.96
N PHE A 172 -6.56 17.40 5.37
CA PHE A 172 -7.43 17.67 4.23
C PHE A 172 -8.83 17.09 4.45
N PRO A 173 -9.69 17.74 5.26
CA PRO A 173 -10.98 17.17 5.67
C PRO A 173 -11.98 16.91 4.53
N GLY A 174 -11.87 17.62 3.41
CA GLY A 174 -12.74 17.48 2.24
C GLY A 174 -12.29 16.43 1.22
N THR A 175 -11.12 15.82 1.41
CA THR A 175 -10.51 14.92 0.43
C THR A 175 -11.03 13.50 0.56
N ARG A 176 -11.35 12.86 -0.57
CA ARG A 176 -11.63 11.43 -0.60
C ARG A 176 -10.32 10.65 -0.53
N ILE A 177 -10.19 9.75 0.45
CA ILE A 177 -8.97 8.95 0.66
C ILE A 177 -9.27 7.47 0.47
N ARG A 178 -8.44 6.80 -0.35
CA ARG A 178 -8.46 5.34 -0.58
C ARG A 178 -7.06 4.77 -0.46
N GLY A 179 -6.96 3.47 -0.25
CA GLY A 179 -5.70 2.73 -0.25
C GLY A 179 -5.49 1.90 -1.51
N PHE A 180 -4.24 1.72 -1.91
CA PHE A 180 -3.82 0.73 -2.89
C PHE A 180 -2.55 0.05 -2.39
N ALA A 181 -2.49 -1.27 -2.52
CA ALA A 181 -1.25 -2.02 -2.33
C ALA A 181 -0.97 -2.93 -3.51
N ALA A 182 0.28 -3.03 -3.95
CA ALA A 182 0.64 -3.99 -5.00
C ALA A 182 0.30 -5.43 -4.59
N MET A 183 0.55 -5.80 -3.32
CA MET A 183 0.23 -7.13 -2.79
C MET A 183 -0.56 -7.07 -1.47
N ARG A 184 -1.43 -8.06 -1.23
CA ARG A 184 -2.03 -8.34 0.08
C ARG A 184 -1.50 -9.64 0.69
N THR A 185 -1.38 -9.66 2.01
CA THR A 185 -1.02 -10.88 2.74
C THR A 185 -2.23 -11.76 3.02
N ILE A 186 -2.20 -13.01 2.58
CA ILE A 186 -3.14 -14.08 2.94
C ILE A 186 -2.55 -14.87 4.11
N SER A 187 -3.10 -14.65 5.31
CA SER A 187 -2.53 -15.21 6.55
C SER A 187 -2.80 -16.70 6.73
N ASN A 188 -3.97 -17.17 6.27
CA ASN A 188 -4.33 -18.58 6.21
C ASN A 188 -3.99 -19.14 4.82
N PRO A 189 -2.97 -20.01 4.67
CA PRO A 189 -2.58 -20.53 3.36
C PRO A 189 -3.70 -21.25 2.61
N ALA A 190 -4.69 -21.81 3.31
CA ALA A 190 -5.85 -22.46 2.70
C ALA A 190 -6.79 -21.47 1.97
N GLU A 191 -6.70 -20.16 2.26
CA GLU A 191 -7.46 -19.09 1.58
C GLU A 191 -6.68 -18.48 0.40
N PHE A 192 -5.49 -19.00 0.09
CA PHE A 192 -4.71 -18.52 -1.05
C PHE A 192 -5.25 -19.13 -2.34
N GLU A 193 -5.80 -18.27 -3.21
CA GLU A 193 -6.35 -18.69 -4.51
C GLU A 193 -5.34 -18.55 -5.65
N ALA A 194 -4.72 -17.36 -5.79
CA ALA A 194 -3.76 -17.06 -6.86
C ALA A 194 -2.85 -15.89 -6.51
N ILE A 195 -1.70 -15.80 -7.19
CA ILE A 195 -0.79 -14.64 -7.10
C ILE A 195 -1.48 -13.40 -7.65
N GLU A 196 -2.00 -13.46 -8.88
CA GLU A 196 -2.83 -12.40 -9.46
C GLU A 196 -4.29 -12.63 -9.06
N ALA A 197 -4.69 -12.01 -7.95
CA ALA A 197 -6.06 -12.10 -7.44
C ALA A 197 -6.59 -10.71 -7.11
N PRO A 198 -6.90 -9.84 -8.10
CA PRO A 198 -7.31 -8.46 -7.85
C PRO A 198 -8.53 -8.37 -6.92
N CYS A 199 -8.49 -7.52 -5.90
CA CYS A 199 -9.63 -7.33 -4.99
C CYS A 199 -9.78 -5.87 -4.55
N THR A 200 -11.00 -5.49 -4.20
CA THR A 200 -11.26 -4.37 -3.28
C THR A 200 -11.29 -4.88 -1.85
N GLY A 201 -11.51 -4.00 -0.88
CA GLY A 201 -11.72 -4.39 0.51
C GLY A 201 -11.76 -3.20 1.45
N ARG A 202 -11.83 -3.48 2.75
CA ARG A 202 -11.80 -2.47 3.82
C ARG A 202 -10.78 -2.81 4.89
N ILE A 203 -10.14 -1.76 5.41
CA ILE A 203 -9.36 -1.80 6.64
C ILE A 203 -10.18 -1.10 7.72
N THR A 204 -10.60 -1.82 8.75
CA THR A 204 -11.45 -1.30 9.84
C THR A 204 -10.64 -1.18 11.13
N LEU A 205 -10.81 -0.07 11.85
CA LEU A 205 -10.31 0.12 13.21
C LEU A 205 -11.20 -0.66 14.19
N LEU A 206 -10.59 -1.54 14.99
CA LEU A 206 -11.29 -2.27 16.04
C LEU A 206 -11.28 -1.47 17.34
N GLY A 207 -12.25 -1.71 18.23
CA GLY A 207 -12.28 -1.08 19.56
C GLY A 207 -11.03 -1.34 20.41
N SER A 208 -10.28 -2.42 20.13
CA SER A 208 -8.98 -2.72 20.75
C SER A 208 -7.82 -1.84 20.26
N GLY A 209 -8.07 -0.96 19.28
CA GLY A 209 -7.08 -0.16 18.56
C GLY A 209 -6.31 -0.92 17.48
N GLY A 210 -6.53 -2.23 17.33
CA GLY A 210 -6.02 -3.02 16.22
C GLY A 210 -6.77 -2.72 14.91
N THR A 211 -6.29 -3.27 13.81
CA THR A 211 -6.99 -3.20 12.52
C THR A 211 -7.33 -4.58 11.99
N LEU A 212 -8.48 -4.67 11.32
CA LEU A 212 -8.92 -5.84 10.58
C LEU A 212 -9.02 -5.46 9.10
N ARG A 213 -8.40 -6.28 8.24
CA ARG A 213 -8.53 -6.16 6.79
C ARG A 213 -9.43 -7.27 6.28
N ARG A 214 -10.45 -6.91 5.49
CA ARG A 214 -11.27 -7.85 4.72
C ARG A 214 -11.20 -7.47 3.23
N PRO A 215 -11.09 -8.44 2.30
CA PRO A 215 -11.44 -8.21 0.90
C PRO A 215 -12.91 -7.75 0.77
#